data_AF-A0A2V2PM43-F1
#
_entry.id   AF-A0A2V2PM43-F1
#
_cell.length_a   1.000
_cell.length_b   1.000
_cell.length_c   1.000
_cell.angle_alpha   90.00
_cell.angle_beta   90.00
_cell.angle_gamma   90.00
#
_symmetry.space_group_name_H-M   'P 1'
#
loop_
_entity.id
_entity.type
_entity.pdbx_description
1 polymer ?
#
loop_
_entity_poly.entity_id
_entity_poly.type
_entity_poly.pdbx_seq_one_letter_code
_entity_poly.pdbx_strand_id
1 'polypeptide(L)' 'MPIHPPQQHQQRSAPAPGRSSGVRQAEAALVEHYPRLVRLAYVVLPPALGRHRRVLAAHGAVQRALPGVGAP' A
#
# COMPACT_ATOMS: atom_id res chain seq x y z
N MET A 1 -25.97 14.62 45.05
CA MET A 1 -26.15 14.67 43.58
C MET A 1 -24.78 14.85 42.91
N PRO A 2 -24.09 13.78 42.47
CA PRO A 2 -22.86 13.88 41.71
C PRO A 2 -23.15 13.80 40.20
N ILE A 3 -22.92 14.91 39.49
CA ILE A 3 -23.07 15.00 38.04
C ILE A 3 -21.89 14.23 37.42
N HIS A 4 -22.18 13.10 36.76
CA HIS A 4 -21.17 12.32 36.05
C HIS A 4 -20.87 13.01 34.69
N PRO A 5 -19.60 13.31 34.36
CA PRO A 5 -19.25 13.83 33.04
C PRO A 5 -19.37 12.74 31.94
N PRO A 6 -19.57 13.12 30.66
CA PRO A 6 -19.83 12.18 29.58
C PRO A 6 -18.55 11.44 29.14
N GLN A 7 -18.37 10.20 29.60
CA GLN A 7 -17.25 9.31 29.23
C GLN A 7 -17.37 8.70 27.81
N GLN A 8 -18.30 9.16 26.97
CA GLN A 8 -18.62 8.50 25.68
C GLN A 8 -17.75 8.90 24.48
N HIS A 9 -16.86 9.89 24.61
CA HIS A 9 -15.98 10.31 23.51
C HIS A 9 -14.63 9.58 23.47
N GLN A 10 -14.19 8.95 24.57
CA GLN A 10 -12.88 8.30 24.61
C GLN A 10 -12.88 6.85 24.12
N GLN A 11 -14.05 6.18 24.10
CA GLN A 11 -14.16 4.79 23.65
C GLN A 11 -14.28 4.63 22.13
N ARG A 12 -14.41 5.72 21.37
CA ARG A 12 -14.67 5.65 19.91
C ARG A 12 -13.44 5.55 19.02
N SER A 13 -12.22 5.68 19.56
CA SER A 13 -11.04 5.90 18.70
C SER A 13 -9.79 5.08 19.05
N ALA A 14 -9.90 3.99 19.83
CA ALA A 14 -8.77 3.07 19.96
C ALA A 14 -8.69 2.20 18.69
N PRO A 15 -7.64 2.30 17.85
CA PRO A 15 -7.49 1.42 16.70
C PRO A 15 -7.36 -0.01 17.22
N ALA A 16 -8.25 -0.89 16.79
CA ALA A 16 -8.21 -2.29 17.16
C ALA A 16 -6.80 -2.86 16.85
N PRO A 17 -6.14 -3.56 17.78
CA PRO A 17 -4.75 -4.00 17.67
C PRO A 17 -4.46 -4.88 16.45
N GLY A 18 -5.50 -5.46 15.81
CA GLY A 18 -5.39 -6.25 14.59
C GLY A 18 -5.29 -5.46 13.27
N ARG A 19 -5.70 -4.18 13.21
CA ARG A 19 -5.60 -3.39 11.96
C ARG A 19 -4.18 -2.91 11.72
N SER A 20 -3.50 -2.43 12.76
CA SER A 20 -2.13 -1.90 12.64
C SER A 20 -1.11 -3.00 12.38
N SER A 21 -1.32 -4.22 12.88
CA SER A 21 -0.51 -5.40 12.53
C SER A 21 -0.74 -5.84 11.09
N GLY A 22 -1.99 -5.85 10.61
CA GLY A 22 -2.32 -6.17 9.22
C GLY A 22 -1.69 -5.21 8.21
N VAL A 23 -1.67 -3.90 8.50
CA VAL A 23 -1.02 -2.88 7.65
C VAL A 23 0.48 -3.12 7.55
N ARG A 24 1.18 -3.31 8.68
CA ARG A 24 2.63 -3.58 8.66
C ARG A 24 2.99 -4.86 7.92
N GLN A 25 2.17 -5.90 8.04
CA GLN A 25 2.37 -7.16 7.32
C GLN A 25 2.12 -7.00 5.82
N ALA A 26 1.12 -6.21 5.43
CA ALA A 26 0.88 -5.84 4.04
C ALA A 26 2.05 -5.00 3.47
N GLU A 27 2.56 -4.02 4.22
CA GLU A 27 3.74 -3.23 3.83
C GLU A 27 4.98 -4.10 3.64
N ALA A 28 5.24 -5.02 4.56
CA ALA A 28 6.37 -5.95 4.46
C ALA A 28 6.26 -6.85 3.21
N ALA A 29 5.08 -7.42 2.96
CA ALA A 29 4.82 -8.23 1.76
C ALA A 29 4.98 -7.42 0.47
N LEU A 30 4.56 -6.15 0.47
CA LEU A 30 4.78 -5.25 -0.67
C LEU A 30 6.27 -4.99 -0.90
N VAL A 31 7.03 -4.61 0.14
CA VAL A 31 8.48 -4.36 -0.01
C VAL A 31 9.21 -5.60 -0.51
N GLU A 32 8.85 -6.78 0.00
CA GLU A 32 9.49 -8.05 -0.37
C GLU A 32 9.18 -8.45 -1.83
N HIS A 33 7.95 -8.24 -2.30
CA HIS A 33 7.53 -8.76 -3.61
C HIS A 33 7.55 -7.71 -4.73
N TYR A 34 7.51 -6.42 -4.41
CA TYR A 34 7.46 -5.34 -5.39
C TYR A 34 8.65 -5.32 -6.36
N PRO A 35 9.92 -5.47 -5.94
CA PRO A 35 11.06 -5.47 -6.87
C PRO A 35 10.96 -6.60 -7.91
N ARG A 36 10.44 -7.76 -7.50
CA ARG A 36 10.23 -8.91 -8.39
C ARG A 36 9.15 -8.60 -9.43
N LEU A 37 8.03 -8.01 -9.01
CA LEU A 37 6.95 -7.61 -9.91
C LEU A 37 7.42 -6.55 -10.93
N VAL A 38 8.20 -5.56 -10.48
CA VAL A 38 8.75 -4.52 -11.36
C VAL A 38 9.70 -5.13 -12.39
N ARG A 39 10.52 -6.11 -11.99
CA ARG A 39 11.43 -6.81 -12.92
C ARG A 39 10.65 -7.60 -13.98
N LEU A 40 9.56 -8.26 -13.60
CA LEU A 40 8.68 -8.96 -14.55
C LEU A 40 8.01 -7.99 -15.52
N ALA A 41 7.53 -6.86 -15.03
CA ALA A 41 6.95 -5.82 -15.88
C ALA A 41 8.00 -5.21 -16.83
N TYR A 42 9.24 -5.02 -16.38
CA TYR A 42 10.30 -4.44 -17.19
C TYR A 42 10.72 -5.31 -18.38
N VAL A 43 10.81 -6.64 -18.19
CA VAL A 43 11.31 -7.56 -19.22
C VAL A 43 10.34 -7.74 -20.39
N VAL A 44 9.05 -7.44 -20.21
CA VAL A 44 8.04 -7.50 -21.28
C VAL A 44 7.91 -6.20 -22.07
N LEU A 45 8.61 -5.12 -21.68
CA LEU A 45 8.53 -3.83 -22.34
C LEU A 45 9.47 -3.74 -23.55
N PRO A 46 9.04 -3.14 -24.68
CA PRO A 46 9.85 -3.05 -25.89
C PRO A 46 11.19 -2.33 -25.67
N PRO A 47 12.29 -2.80 -26.29
CA PRO A 47 13.60 -2.16 -26.15
C PRO A 47 13.62 -0.73 -26.72
N ALA A 48 12.78 -0.42 -27.71
CA ALA A 48 12.63 0.89 -28.34
C ALA A 48 12.21 2.02 -27.38
N LEU A 49 11.63 1.71 -26.21
CA LEU A 49 11.28 2.70 -25.19
C LEU A 49 12.50 3.34 -24.52
N GLY A 50 13.69 2.76 -24.67
CA GLY A 50 14.88 3.18 -23.92
C GLY A 50 14.80 2.82 -22.43
N ARG A 51 15.96 2.76 -21.76
CA ARG A 51 16.07 2.24 -20.39
C ARG A 51 15.19 3.00 -19.39
N HIS A 52 15.24 4.34 -19.42
CA HIS A 52 14.54 5.17 -18.45
C HIS A 52 13.01 5.04 -18.55
N ARG A 53 12.44 5.13 -19.76
CA ARG A 53 10.97 5.00 -19.94
C ARG A 53 10.49 3.59 -19.58
N ARG A 54 11.28 2.54 -19.83
CA ARG A 54 10.93 1.18 -19.40
C ARG A 54 10.85 1.05 -17.89
N VAL A 55 11.75 1.69 -17.14
CA VAL A 55 11.71 1.66 -15.67
C VAL A 55 10.41 2.32 -15.18
N LEU A 56 10.11 3.53 -15.63
CA LEU A 56 8.89 4.24 -15.22
C LEU A 56 7.61 3.49 -15.61
N ALA A 57 7.56 2.95 -16.82
CA ALA A 57 6.41 2.17 -17.28
C ALA A 57 6.23 0.87 -16.47
N ALA A 58 7.32 0.19 -16.09
CA ALA A 58 7.25 -1.00 -15.25
C ALA A 58 6.72 -0.68 -13.85
N HIS A 59 7.20 0.40 -13.22
CA HIS A 59 6.67 0.86 -11.94
C HIS A 59 5.17 1.20 -12.02
N GLY A 60 4.75 1.96 -13.03
CA GLY A 60 3.35 2.33 -13.21
C GLY A 60 2.44 1.15 -13.54
N ALA A 61 2.95 0.11 -14.22
CA ALA A 61 2.21 -1.13 -14.45
C ALA A 61 1.95 -1.88 -13.14
N VAL A 62 2.99 -2.07 -12.32
CA VAL A 62 2.87 -2.75 -11.02
C VAL A 62 1.96 -1.96 -10.08
N GLN A 63 2.12 -0.63 -10.01
CA GLN A 63 1.25 0.21 -9.18
C GLN A 63 -0.22 0.04 -9.57
N ARG A 64 -0.57 0.16 -10.86
CA ARG A 64 -1.98 -0.02 -11.29
C ARG A 64 -2.54 -1.43 -11.03
N ALA A 65 -1.69 -2.44 -10.91
CA ALA A 65 -2.10 -3.80 -10.58
C ALA A 65 -2.30 -4.03 -9.06
N LEU A 66 -1.77 -3.16 -8.19
CA LEU A 66 -1.90 -3.28 -6.75
C LEU A 66 -3.19 -2.61 -6.24
N PRO A 67 -4.04 -3.32 -5.49
CA PRO A 67 -5.20 -2.70 -4.85
C PRO A 67 -4.74 -1.75 -3.74
N GLY A 68 -5.16 -0.48 -3.81
CA GLY A 68 -4.93 0.54 -2.78
C GLY A 68 -4.01 1.71 -3.18
N VAL A 69 -3.31 1.65 -4.31
CA VAL A 69 -2.48 2.78 -4.78
C VAL A 69 -3.23 3.77 -5.70
N GLY A 70 -4.51 3.51 -5.98
CA GLY A 70 -5.32 4.33 -6.90
C GLY A 70 -6.83 4.29 -6.69
N ALA A 71 -7.33 3.78 -5.56
CA ALA A 71 -8.75 3.85 -5.23
C ALA A 71 -8.99 4.98 -4.20
N PRO A 72 -9.97 5.88 -4.40
CA PRO A 72 -10.40 6.86 -3.41
C PRO A 72 -11.09 6.21 -2.20
#